data_AF-A0A920NLQ5-F1
#
_entry.id   AF-A0A920NLQ5-F1
#
_cell.length_a   1.000
_cell.length_b   1.000
_cell.length_c   1.000
_cell.angle_alpha   90.00
_cell.angle_beta   90.00
_cell.angle_gamma   90.00
#
_symmetry.space_group_name_H-M   'P 1'
#
loop_
_entity.id
_entity.type
_entity.pdbx_description
1 polymer ?
#
loop_
_entity_poly.entity_id
_entity_poly.type
_entity_poly.pdbx_seq_one_letter_code
_entity_poly.pdbx_strand_id
1 'polypeptide(L)'
;MLDVFLYSPEEILRSKRFDAYTADELEEAKKFIGQWKWEFGERKLRRLHVGRTPHRLNIRGTIRKNIFPTQDFIELQWKERKTKVRPLVVLTDISGSMDHYTRILLHFIFTIYSVNKHIEAFTFGTRLTRITHYLRKKGCK
;
A
#
# COMPACT_ATOMS: atom_id res chain seq x y z
N MET A 1 8.43 -27.00 -19.38
CA MET A 1 8.92 -26.24 -20.55
C MET A 1 8.17 -24.91 -20.50
N LEU A 2 8.73 -23.93 -19.79
CA LEU A 2 8.11 -22.62 -19.54
C LEU A 2 8.51 -21.69 -20.69
N ASP A 3 7.58 -21.41 -21.60
CA ASP A 3 7.66 -20.24 -22.47
C ASP A 3 7.40 -18.99 -21.63
N VAL A 4 8.49 -18.46 -21.08
CA VAL A 4 8.51 -17.16 -20.42
C VAL A 4 8.44 -16.11 -21.53
N PHE A 5 7.28 -15.46 -21.60
CA PHE A 5 7.01 -14.24 -22.36
C PHE A 5 8.16 -13.21 -22.24
N LEU A 6 9.10 -13.26 -23.19
CA LEU A 6 10.01 -12.16 -23.51
C LEU A 6 9.27 -11.19 -24.44
N TYR A 7 8.24 -10.52 -23.92
CA TYR A 7 7.70 -9.32 -24.56
C TYR A 7 8.03 -8.16 -23.64
N SER A 8 8.93 -7.30 -24.08
CA SER A 8 9.49 -6.21 -23.28
C SER A 8 8.38 -5.28 -22.78
N PRO A 9 8.23 -5.11 -21.45
CA PRO A 9 7.34 -4.08 -20.88
C PRO A 9 7.74 -2.65 -21.28
N GLU A 10 8.98 -2.43 -21.74
CA GLU A 10 9.50 -1.10 -22.10
C GLU A 10 8.90 -0.57 -23.42
N GLU A 11 8.56 -1.46 -24.35
CA GLU A 11 8.07 -1.08 -25.68
C GLU A 11 6.62 -0.57 -25.65
N ILE A 12 5.80 -1.11 -24.74
CA ILE A 12 4.41 -0.69 -24.52
C ILE A 12 4.34 0.62 -23.71
N LEU A 13 5.31 0.88 -22.83
CA LEU A 13 5.39 2.14 -22.09
C LEU A 13 5.80 3.32 -22.98
N ARG A 14 6.65 3.09 -24.00
CA ARG A 14 7.01 4.11 -25.00
C ARG A 14 5.85 4.53 -25.90
N SER A 15 4.85 3.67 -26.14
CA SER A 15 3.73 3.99 -27.02
C SER A 15 2.62 4.81 -26.34
N LYS A 16 2.60 4.88 -25.00
CA LYS A 16 1.83 5.92 -24.31
C LYS A 16 2.61 7.22 -24.37
N ARG A 17 2.22 8.10 -25.30
CA ARG A 17 2.73 9.47 -25.44
C ARG A 17 2.31 10.32 -24.24
N PHE A 18 2.91 10.07 -23.06
CA PHE A 18 2.78 10.95 -21.91
C PHE A 18 3.29 12.36 -22.26
N ASP A 19 4.26 12.43 -23.17
CA ASP A 19 4.80 13.61 -23.88
C ASP A 19 3.73 14.58 -24.42
N ALA A 20 2.51 14.09 -24.69
CA ALA A 20 1.44 14.87 -25.30
C ALA A 20 0.37 15.39 -24.32
N TYR A 21 0.49 15.13 -23.01
CA TYR A 21 -0.51 15.61 -22.05
C TYR A 21 -0.51 17.14 -21.97
N THR A 22 -1.65 17.76 -22.29
CA THR A 22 -1.88 19.19 -22.09
C THR A 22 -2.06 19.52 -20.61
N ALA A 23 -1.86 20.79 -20.23
CA ALA A 23 -2.01 21.24 -18.84
C ALA A 23 -3.41 20.94 -18.27
N ASP A 24 -4.44 20.94 -19.11
CA ASP A 24 -5.82 20.65 -18.72
C ASP A 24 -6.05 19.16 -18.43
N GLU A 25 -5.56 18.27 -19.31
CA GLU A 25 -5.58 16.81 -19.10
C GLU A 25 -4.82 16.42 -17.83
N LEU A 26 -3.82 17.22 -17.48
CA LEU A 26 -3.01 17.04 -16.28
C LEU A 26 -3.74 17.43 -14.99
N GLU A 27 -4.53 18.50 -15.02
CA GLU A 27 -5.41 18.84 -13.92
C GLU A 27 -6.53 17.82 -13.75
N GLU A 28 -7.07 17.33 -14.85
CA GLU A 28 -8.07 16.27 -14.84
C GLU A 28 -7.50 14.97 -14.26
N ALA A 29 -6.29 14.58 -14.67
CA ALA A 29 -5.60 13.43 -14.09
C ALA A 29 -5.41 13.60 -12.58
N LYS A 30 -4.99 14.79 -12.10
CA LYS A 30 -4.86 15.07 -10.65
C LYS A 30 -6.20 14.93 -9.92
N LYS A 31 -7.30 15.43 -10.48
CA LYS A 31 -8.65 15.31 -9.90
C LYS A 31 -9.08 13.86 -9.85
N PHE A 32 -8.88 13.11 -10.93
CA PHE A 32 -9.18 11.68 -11.02
C PHE A 32 -8.42 10.86 -9.98
N ILE A 33 -7.11 11.08 -9.86
CA ILE A 33 -6.23 10.45 -8.86
C ILE A 33 -6.71 10.74 -7.43
N GLY A 34 -7.17 11.96 -7.16
CA GLY A 34 -7.67 12.37 -5.85
C GLY A 34 -9.03 11.75 -5.49
N GLN A 35 -9.88 11.49 -6.48
CA GLN A 35 -11.21 10.90 -6.29
C GLN A 35 -11.19 9.36 -6.29
N TRP A 36 -10.10 8.75 -6.77
CA TRP A 36 -9.97 7.30 -6.84
C TRP A 36 -10.01 6.66 -5.44
N LYS A 37 -10.86 5.65 -5.26
CA LYS A 37 -10.88 4.85 -4.03
C LYS A 37 -9.75 3.83 -4.07
N TRP A 38 -8.70 4.10 -3.30
CA TRP A 38 -7.54 3.21 -3.21
C TRP A 38 -7.84 2.03 -2.28
N GLU A 39 -8.14 0.87 -2.85
CA GLU A 39 -8.26 -0.38 -2.10
C GLU A 39 -6.91 -1.08 -2.02
N PHE A 40 -6.26 -1.00 -0.85
CA PHE A 40 -5.02 -1.72 -0.62
C PHE A 40 -5.33 -3.12 -0.10
N GLY A 41 -4.91 -4.14 -0.85
CA GLY A 41 -5.10 -5.52 -0.44
C GLY A 41 -4.48 -5.79 0.93
N GLU A 42 -5.19 -6.56 1.76
CA GLU A 42 -4.66 -7.03 3.04
C GLU A 42 -3.88 -8.34 2.87
N ARG A 43 -3.02 -8.65 3.84
CA ARG A 43 -2.44 -9.98 4.00
C ARG A 43 -2.64 -10.51 5.41
N LYS A 44 -2.95 -11.81 5.51
CA LYS A 44 -2.97 -12.52 6.78
C LYS A 44 -1.53 -12.80 7.23
N LEU A 45 -1.20 -12.40 8.46
CA LEU A 45 0.09 -12.69 9.08
C LEU A 45 0.08 -14.08 9.73
N ARG A 46 1.28 -14.61 10.00
CA ARG A 46 1.43 -15.82 10.84
C ARG A 46 1.13 -15.55 12.32
N ARG A 47 1.34 -14.32 12.79
CA ARG A 47 1.09 -13.92 14.18
C ARG A 47 -0.41 -13.96 14.48
N LEU A 48 -0.76 -14.56 15.61
CA LEU A 48 -2.12 -14.62 16.11
C LEU A 48 -2.40 -13.49 17.10
N HIS A 49 -3.66 -13.05 17.18
CA HIS A 49 -4.18 -12.21 18.26
C HIS A 49 -5.50 -12.76 18.79
N VAL A 50 -5.93 -12.29 19.97
CA VAL A 50 -7.27 -12.59 20.48
C VAL A 50 -8.29 -12.07 19.48
N GLY A 51 -9.24 -12.91 19.09
CA GLY A 51 -10.16 -12.66 17.99
C GLY A 51 -11.54 -13.22 18.29
N ARG A 52 -12.50 -12.86 17.43
CA ARG A 52 -13.89 -13.36 17.53
C ARG A 52 -14.12 -14.58 16.63
N THR A 53 -13.32 -14.76 15.58
CA THR A 53 -13.46 -15.89 14.67
C THR A 53 -12.76 -17.13 15.23
N PRO A 54 -13.42 -18.31 15.21
CA PRO A 54 -12.82 -19.55 15.66
C PRO A 54 -11.72 -20.02 14.69
N HIS A 55 -10.45 -19.79 15.05
CA HIS A 55 -9.29 -20.28 14.29
C HIS A 55 -8.34 -21.12 15.15
N ARG A 56 -7.98 -20.65 16.34
CA ARG A 56 -7.30 -21.45 17.37
C ARG A 56 -7.84 -21.13 18.76
N LEU A 57 -8.04 -22.15 19.59
CA LEU A 57 -8.51 -21.94 20.95
C LEU A 57 -7.42 -21.24 21.80
N ASN A 58 -7.79 -20.17 22.51
CA ASN A 58 -6.93 -19.50 23.47
C ASN A 58 -7.06 -20.15 24.84
N ILE A 59 -6.45 -21.32 25.04
CA ILE A 59 -6.56 -22.11 26.29
C ILE A 59 -6.31 -21.24 27.54
N ARG A 60 -5.21 -20.47 27.57
CA ARG A 60 -4.88 -19.60 28.70
C ARG A 60 -5.94 -18.52 28.96
N GLY A 61 -6.49 -17.94 27.90
CA GLY A 61 -7.54 -16.93 27.99
C GLY A 61 -8.89 -17.50 28.42
N THR A 62 -9.23 -18.67 27.90
CA THR A 62 -10.41 -19.45 28.30
C THR A 62 -10.32 -19.81 29.78
N ILE A 63 -9.25 -20.46 30.24
CA ILE A 63 -9.09 -20.82 31.65
C ILE A 63 -9.17 -19.59 32.54
N ARG A 64 -8.46 -18.49 32.21
CA ARG A 64 -8.48 -17.26 33.01
C ARG A 64 -9.87 -16.64 33.11
N LYS A 65 -10.69 -16.73 32.06
CA LYS A 65 -12.07 -16.22 32.07
C LYS A 65 -13.05 -17.12 32.83
N ASN A 66 -12.76 -18.42 32.93
CA ASN A 66 -13.64 -19.42 33.54
C ASN A 66 -13.09 -19.95 34.88
N ILE A 67 -12.08 -19.30 35.47
CA ILE A 67 -11.46 -19.75 36.73
C ILE A 67 -12.38 -19.54 37.93
N PHE A 68 -13.31 -18.59 37.82
CA PHE A 68 -14.31 -18.35 38.85
C PHE A 68 -15.58 -19.15 38.51
N PRO A 69 -16.08 -20.00 39.43
CA PRO A 69 -17.21 -20.91 39.19
C PRO A 69 -18.56 -20.24 38.96
N THR A 70 -18.64 -18.91 38.89
CA THR A 70 -19.91 -18.17 38.83
C THR A 70 -20.59 -18.21 37.46
N GLN A 71 -20.12 -19.06 36.53
CA GLN A 71 -20.63 -19.15 35.18
C GLN A 71 -21.18 -20.55 34.93
N ASP A 72 -22.47 -20.65 34.61
CA ASP A 72 -23.11 -21.90 34.17
C ASP A 72 -22.61 -22.38 32.80
N PHE A 73 -21.83 -21.54 32.10
CA PHE A 73 -21.32 -21.78 30.74
C PHE A 73 -19.84 -21.46 30.63
N ILE A 74 -19.13 -22.20 29.78
CA ILE A 74 -17.71 -21.97 29.49
C ILE A 74 -17.57 -20.92 28.38
N GLU A 75 -17.01 -19.75 28.68
CA GLU A 75 -16.69 -18.74 27.66
C GLU A 75 -15.38 -19.12 26.94
N LEU A 76 -15.49 -19.71 25.75
CA LEU A 76 -14.34 -20.04 24.91
C LEU A 76 -13.75 -18.77 24.26
N GLN A 77 -12.46 -18.53 24.50
CA GLN A 77 -11.72 -17.51 23.78
C GLN A 77 -11.02 -18.05 22.55
N TRP A 78 -11.04 -17.29 21.46
CA TRP A 78 -10.38 -17.64 20.20
C TRP A 78 -9.21 -16.74 19.89
N LYS A 79 -8.26 -17.28 19.13
CA LYS A 79 -7.19 -16.54 18.47
C LYS A 79 -7.36 -16.64 16.97
N GLU A 80 -7.25 -15.52 16.29
CA GLU A 80 -7.29 -15.44 14.84
C GLU A 80 -6.01 -14.83 14.26
N ARG A 81 -5.79 -15.02 12.97
CA ARG A 81 -4.60 -14.48 12.29
C ARG A 81 -4.74 -12.98 12.14
N LYS A 82 -3.74 -12.23 12.62
CA LYS A 82 -3.70 -10.77 12.46
C LYS A 82 -3.64 -10.42 10.97
N THR A 83 -4.45 -9.47 10.51
CA THR A 83 -4.30 -8.89 9.18
C THR A 83 -3.40 -7.65 9.21
N LYS A 84 -2.75 -7.37 8.09
CA LYS A 84 -1.98 -6.14 7.88
C LYS A 84 -2.12 -5.71 6.43
N VAL A 85 -2.28 -4.40 6.22
CA VAL A 85 -2.24 -3.78 4.89
C VAL A 85 -0.93 -4.15 4.18
N ARG A 86 -1.00 -4.51 2.90
CA ARG A 86 0.21 -4.79 2.12
C ARG A 86 1.03 -3.51 1.95
N PRO A 87 2.35 -3.54 2.21
CA PRO A 87 3.19 -2.39 1.92
C PRO A 87 3.20 -2.15 0.41
N LEU A 88 3.10 -0.89 0.00
CA LEU A 88 3.22 -0.49 -1.40
C LEU A 88 4.58 0.18 -1.57
N VAL A 89 5.33 -0.24 -2.59
CA VAL A 89 6.59 0.40 -2.98
C VAL A 89 6.38 1.09 -4.31
N VAL A 90 6.62 2.41 -4.35
CA VAL A 90 6.55 3.21 -5.57
C VAL A 90 7.97 3.52 -6.02
N LEU A 91 8.28 3.16 -7.27
CA LEU A 91 9.53 3.50 -7.95
C LEU A 91 9.23 4.55 -9.02
N THR A 92 10.02 5.62 -9.01
CA THR A 92 9.77 6.80 -9.83
C THR A 92 11.02 7.19 -10.58
N ASP A 93 10.93 7.29 -11.90
CA ASP A 93 12.00 7.82 -12.71
C ASP A 93 12.02 9.36 -12.64
N ILE A 94 13.18 9.94 -12.34
CA ILE A 94 13.47 11.39 -12.35
C ILE A 94 14.61 11.71 -13.31
N SER A 95 14.89 10.84 -14.29
CA SER A 95 15.83 11.12 -15.36
C SER A 95 15.39 12.35 -16.17
N GLY A 96 16.33 13.02 -16.86
CA GLY A 96 16.02 14.26 -17.60
C GLY A 96 14.94 14.10 -18.69
N SER A 97 14.70 12.87 -19.19
CA SER A 97 13.56 12.57 -20.07
C SER A 97 12.19 12.63 -19.38
N MET A 98 12.17 12.63 -18.05
CA MET A 98 10.97 12.68 -17.21
C MET A 98 10.75 14.06 -16.58
N ASP A 99 11.53 15.08 -16.94
CA ASP A 99 11.50 16.39 -16.28
C ASP A 99 10.13 17.07 -16.30
N HIS A 100 9.41 17.01 -17.43
CA HIS A 100 8.05 17.56 -17.54
C HIS A 100 7.02 16.79 -16.70
N TYR A 101 7.24 15.49 -16.48
CA TYR A 101 6.30 14.58 -15.82
C TYR A 101 6.54 14.43 -14.31
N THR A 102 7.77 14.70 -13.88
CA THR A 102 8.23 14.49 -12.50
C THR A 102 7.32 15.20 -11.49
N ARG A 103 6.84 16.41 -11.79
CA ARG A 103 5.95 17.16 -10.89
C ARG A 103 4.62 16.44 -10.63
N ILE A 104 3.99 15.89 -11.67
CA ILE A 104 2.69 15.21 -11.57
C ILE A 104 2.82 13.90 -10.84
N LEU A 105 3.88 13.17 -11.16
CA LEU A 105 4.13 11.88 -10.58
C LEU A 105 4.52 12.01 -9.09
N LEU A 106 5.19 13.10 -8.69
CA LEU A 106 5.35 13.47 -7.28
C LEU A 106 4.01 13.83 -6.62
N HIS A 107 3.13 14.57 -7.30
CA HIS A 107 1.77 14.84 -6.79
C HIS A 107 0.96 13.55 -6.60
N PHE A 108 1.04 12.61 -7.54
CA PHE A 108 0.42 11.29 -7.46
C PHE A 108 0.89 10.54 -6.22
N ILE A 109 2.21 10.44 -6.03
CA ILE A 109 2.80 9.78 -4.86
C ILE A 109 2.32 10.42 -3.55
N PHE A 110 2.23 11.75 -3.51
CA PHE A 110 1.72 12.47 -2.34
C PHE A 110 0.25 12.16 -2.05
N THR A 111 -0.60 12.12 -3.07
CA THR A 111 -2.01 11.76 -2.92
C THR A 111 -2.16 10.33 -2.39
N ILE A 112 -1.42 9.36 -2.95
CA ILE A 112 -1.49 7.97 -2.46
C ILE A 112 -0.95 7.87 -1.03
N TYR A 113 0.16 8.56 -0.71
CA TYR A 113 0.72 8.62 0.65
C TYR A 113 -0.28 9.17 1.68
N SER A 114 -1.12 10.12 1.26
CA SER A 114 -2.16 10.72 2.12
C SER A 114 -3.28 9.73 2.45
N VAL A 115 -3.61 8.83 1.51
CA VAL A 115 -4.62 7.77 1.70
C VAL A 115 -4.05 6.57 2.45
N ASN A 116 -2.78 6.22 2.23
CA ASN A 116 -2.14 5.10 2.91
C ASN A 116 -0.72 5.42 3.37
N LYS A 117 -0.56 5.51 4.70
CA LYS A 117 0.73 5.79 5.35
C LYS A 117 1.73 4.62 5.29
N HIS A 118 1.34 3.45 4.75
CA HIS A 118 2.21 2.27 4.59
C HIS A 118 2.90 2.22 3.22
N ILE A 119 3.09 3.37 2.59
CA ILE A 119 3.75 3.49 1.29
C ILE A 119 5.22 3.85 1.48
N GLU A 120 6.07 3.18 0.73
CA GLU A 120 7.46 3.57 0.55
C GLU A 120 7.68 4.08 -0.87
N ALA A 121 8.18 5.30 -1.00
CA ALA A 121 8.45 5.92 -2.29
C ALA A 121 9.94 6.10 -2.49
N PHE A 122 10.42 5.70 -3.67
CA PHE A 122 11.80 5.85 -4.10
C PHE A 122 11.84 6.50 -5.47
N THR A 123 12.74 7.45 -5.63
CA THR A 123 13.07 8.03 -6.93
C THR A 123 14.37 7.41 -7.42
N PHE A 124 14.46 7.12 -8.72
CA PHE A 124 15.66 6.68 -9.37
C PHE A 124 15.97 7.63 -10.53
N GLY A 125 17.22 8.07 -10.59
CA GLY A 125 17.80 8.71 -11.77
C GLY A 125 19.09 7.98 -12.07
N THR A 126 20.23 8.59 -11.74
CA THR A 126 21.53 7.89 -11.68
C THR A 126 21.76 7.12 -10.38
N ARG A 127 20.94 7.39 -9.34
CA ARG A 127 20.98 6.72 -8.03
C ARG A 127 19.57 6.53 -7.49
N LEU A 128 19.37 5.46 -6.72
CA LEU A 128 18.11 5.19 -6.02
C LEU A 128 18.06 5.95 -4.69
N THR A 129 17.07 6.83 -4.53
CA THR A 129 16.88 7.68 -3.35
C THR A 129 15.52 7.44 -2.72
N ARG A 130 15.49 7.15 -1.42
CA ARG A 130 14.24 6.95 -0.66
C ARG A 130 13.62 8.30 -0.29
N ILE A 131 12.49 8.65 -0.89
CA ILE A 131 11.80 9.94 -0.67
C ILE A 131 10.64 9.87 0.32
N THR A 132 10.32 8.70 0.88
CA THR A 132 9.23 8.52 1.87
C THR A 132 9.26 9.52 3.02
N HIS A 133 10.44 9.93 3.47
CA HIS A 133 10.60 10.88 4.56
C HIS A 133 10.25 12.32 4.16
N TYR A 134 10.49 12.72 2.92
CA TYR A 134 10.08 14.02 2.38
C TYR A 134 8.55 14.11 2.26
N LEU A 135 7.89 13.01 1.89
CA LEU A 135 6.43 12.93 1.86
C LEU A 135 5.82 13.09 3.26
N ARG A 136 6.47 12.54 4.28
CA ARG A 136 6.03 12.69 5.68
C ARG A 136 6.16 14.12 6.21
N LYS A 137 7.18 14.86 5.77
CA LYS A 137 7.51 16.20 6.28
C LYS A 137 6.72 17.33 5.61
N LYS A 138 6.27 17.16 4.35
CA LYS A 138 5.52 18.18 3.60
C LYS A 138 4.00 18.21 3.88
N GLY A 139 3.51 17.49 4.88
CA GLY A 139 2.07 17.44 5.25
C GLY A 139 1.51 18.61 6.06
N CYS A 140 2.22 19.75 6.16
CA CYS A 140 1.68 20.99 6.72
C CYS A 140 1.94 22.15 5.76
N LYS A 141 1.04 22.33 4.80
CA LYS A 141 0.49 23.62 4.38
C LYS A 141 -0.71 23.38 3.47
#